data_AF-A0A1U7WK95-F1
#
_entry.id   AF-A0A1U7WK95-F1
#
_cell.length_a   1.000
_cell.length_b   1.000
_cell.length_c   1.000
_cell.angle_alpha   90.00
_cell.angle_beta   90.00
_cell.angle_gamma   90.00
#
_symmetry.space_group_name_H-M   'P 1'
#
loop_
_entity.id
_entity.type
_entity.pdbx_description
1 polymer ?
#
loop_
_entity_poly.entity_id
_entity_poly.type
_entity_poly.pdbx_seq_one_letter_code
_entity_poly.pdbx_strand_id
1 'polypeptide(L)'
;MKVYVQSIDYRAWLVIQNGPRPIPKNSVGKKLVKRESMFDYTKEQLDIMQTNARAINMLYCAISEEEYKRISTCKTAKDIWDRLENIHGDANKVKEIESTSTLEESENGEDREDLAVIPRMRKRKSRKKQNRKSQSI
;
A
#
# COMPACT_ATOMS: atom_id res chain seq x y z
N MET A 1 -2.81 -6.45 2.27
CA MET A 1 -1.93 -7.26 3.15
C MET A 1 -2.06 -6.93 4.64
N LYS A 2 -2.19 -5.65 5.04
CA LYS A 2 -2.34 -5.23 6.46
C LYS A 2 -3.34 -6.04 7.29
N VAL A 3 -4.60 -6.13 6.84
CA VAL A 3 -5.68 -6.84 7.58
C VAL A 3 -5.35 -8.32 7.80
N TYR A 4 -4.82 -8.99 6.77
CA TYR A 4 -4.39 -10.38 6.85
C TYR A 4 -3.29 -10.58 7.92
N VAL A 5 -2.24 -9.76 7.88
CA VAL A 5 -1.15 -9.87 8.86
C VAL A 5 -1.65 -9.63 10.28
N GLN A 6 -2.45 -8.58 10.48
CA GLN A 6 -3.01 -8.24 11.78
C GLN A 6 -3.93 -9.35 12.33
N SER A 7 -4.65 -10.06 11.47
CA SER A 7 -5.53 -11.17 11.88
C SER A 7 -4.78 -12.40 12.37
N ILE A 8 -3.55 -12.61 11.89
CA ILE A 8 -2.71 -13.76 12.26
C ILE A 8 -1.78 -13.42 13.42
N ASP A 9 -1.06 -12.30 13.31
CA ASP A 9 -0.09 -11.87 14.30
C ASP A 9 0.07 -10.35 14.26
N TYR A 10 -0.55 -9.68 15.23
CA TYR A 10 -0.45 -8.23 15.34
C TYR A 10 0.98 -7.76 15.66
N ARG A 11 1.80 -8.58 16.34
CA ARG A 11 3.20 -8.25 16.61
C ARG A 11 4.02 -8.27 15.32
N ALA A 12 3.73 -9.20 14.41
CA ALA A 12 4.33 -9.21 13.07
C ALA A 12 4.01 -7.93 12.29
N TRP A 13 2.76 -7.42 12.39
CA TRP A 13 2.39 -6.13 11.80
C TRP A 13 3.22 -4.97 12.37
N LEU A 14 3.43 -4.93 13.69
CA LEU A 14 4.25 -3.90 14.32
C LEU A 14 5.72 -3.96 13.86
N VAL A 15 6.28 -5.15 13.65
CA VAL A 15 7.63 -5.31 13.10
C VAL A 15 7.71 -4.85 11.65
N ILE A 16 6.69 -5.12 10.83
CA ILE A 16 6.60 -4.62 9.45
C ILE A 16 6.57 -3.10 9.43
N GLN A 17 5.82 -2.47 10.33
CA GLN A 17 5.68 -1.02 10.34
C GLN A 17 6.93 -0.28 10.84
N ASN A 18 7.57 -0.81 11.89
CA ASN A 18 8.62 -0.10 12.62
C ASN A 18 10.03 -0.67 12.38
N GLY A 19 10.14 -1.81 11.71
CA GLY A 19 11.37 -2.60 11.64
C GLY A 19 11.61 -3.45 12.90
N PRO A 20 12.49 -4.47 12.80
CA PRO A 20 12.95 -5.19 13.97
C PRO A 20 13.73 -4.25 14.89
N ARG A 21 13.49 -4.32 16.20
CA ARG A 21 14.29 -3.55 17.17
C ARG A 21 15.77 -3.95 17.04
N PRO A 22 16.71 -2.99 17.13
CA PRO A 22 18.13 -3.30 17.16
C PRO A 22 18.43 -4.26 18.31
N ILE A 23 18.97 -5.44 17.99
CA ILE A 23 19.46 -6.37 18.99
C ILE A 23 20.81 -5.82 19.46
N PRO A 24 20.97 -5.48 20.76
CA PRO A 24 22.25 -5.05 21.30
C PRO A 24 23.28 -6.15 21.01
N LYS A 25 24.30 -5.82 20.22
CA LYS A 25 25.40 -6.76 20.00
C LYS A 25 26.26 -6.75 21.26
N ASN A 26 26.37 -7.91 21.90
CA ASN A 26 27.31 -8.12 23.00
C ASN A 26 28.75 -8.17 22.41
N SER A 27 29.25 -7.06 21.90
CA SER A 27 30.52 -6.98 21.19
C SER A 27 31.60 -6.38 22.07
N VAL A 28 32.13 -7.16 23.01
CA VAL A 28 33.52 -6.93 23.47
C VAL A 28 34.43 -7.78 22.58
N GLY A 29 34.88 -7.19 21.47
CA GLY A 29 36.21 -7.45 20.91
C GLY A 29 36.62 -8.86 20.47
N LYS A 30 35.73 -9.77 20.04
CA LYS A 30 36.17 -11.02 19.40
C LYS A 30 35.61 -11.21 17.99
N LYS A 31 36.47 -10.86 17.04
CA LYS A 31 36.46 -11.32 15.64
C LYS A 31 36.74 -12.82 15.62
N LEU A 32 35.73 -13.62 15.91
CA LEU A 32 35.75 -15.05 15.64
C LEU A 32 34.45 -15.37 14.92
N VAL A 33 34.56 -16.17 13.88
CA VAL A 33 33.44 -16.85 13.21
C VAL A 33 32.83 -17.82 14.22
N LYS A 34 32.18 -17.28 15.25
CA LYS A 34 31.50 -18.04 16.27
C LYS A 34 30.15 -18.33 15.66
N ARG A 35 29.88 -19.60 15.38
CA ARG A 35 28.55 -20.09 15.08
C ARG A 35 27.64 -19.57 16.20
N GLU A 36 26.83 -18.56 15.90
CA GLU A 36 25.95 -17.90 16.87
C GLU A 36 25.04 -18.98 17.45
N SER A 37 25.23 -19.29 18.73
CA SER A 37 24.49 -20.31 19.43
C SER A 37 23.17 -19.72 19.92
N MET A 38 22.12 -20.54 20.02
CA MET A 38 20.87 -20.12 20.67
C MET A 38 21.10 -19.56 22.08
N PHE A 39 22.15 -20.04 22.77
CA PHE A 39 22.54 -19.57 24.11
C PHE A 39 23.22 -18.19 24.13
N ASP A 40 23.60 -17.64 22.97
CA ASP A 40 24.21 -16.31 22.88
C ASP A 40 23.15 -15.18 22.89
N TYR A 41 21.86 -15.54 22.82
CA TYR A 41 20.74 -14.59 22.77
C TYR A 41 19.85 -14.68 23.99
N THR A 42 19.32 -13.53 24.41
CA THR A 42 18.25 -13.51 25.41
C THR A 42 16.93 -14.01 24.78
N LYS A 43 16.01 -14.49 25.63
CA LYS A 43 14.67 -14.91 25.19
C LYS A 43 13.95 -13.80 24.40
N GLU A 44 14.10 -12.55 24.83
CA GLU A 44 13.51 -11.39 24.15
C GLU A 44 14.12 -11.15 22.76
N GLN A 45 15.44 -11.29 22.63
CA GLN A 45 16.12 -11.15 21.33
C GLN A 45 15.66 -12.23 20.34
N LEU A 46 15.57 -13.49 20.80
CA LEU A 46 15.06 -14.59 19.97
C LEU A 46 13.61 -14.36 19.55
N ASP A 47 12.77 -13.87 20.45
CA ASP A 47 11.36 -13.56 20.18
C ASP A 47 11.20 -12.42 19.15
N ILE A 48 12.06 -11.39 19.19
CA ILE A 48 12.11 -10.34 18.15
C ILE A 48 12.54 -10.93 16.80
N MET A 49 13.61 -11.74 16.77
CA MET A 49 14.09 -12.38 15.53
C MET A 49 13.02 -13.30 14.93
N GLN A 50 12.36 -14.10 15.77
CA GLN A 50 11.29 -14.99 15.35
C GLN A 50 10.08 -14.23 14.82
N THR A 51 9.70 -13.12 15.46
CA THR A 51 8.61 -12.26 14.98
C THR A 51 8.94 -11.68 13.60
N ASN A 52 10.17 -11.21 13.38
CA ASN A 52 10.61 -10.72 12.07
C ASN A 52 10.62 -11.83 11.00
N ALA A 53 11.11 -13.02 11.34
CA ALA A 53 11.10 -14.17 10.41
C ALA A 53 9.68 -14.57 10.02
N ARG A 54 8.74 -14.58 10.98
CA ARG A 54 7.32 -14.83 10.71
C ARG A 54 6.73 -13.77 9.79
N ALA A 55 7.01 -12.50 10.06
CA ALA A 55 6.55 -11.40 9.21
C ALA A 55 7.07 -11.51 7.77
N ILE A 56 8.36 -11.83 7.59
CA ILE A 56 8.96 -12.09 6.26
C ILE A 56 8.22 -13.24 5.55
N ASN A 57 7.98 -14.36 6.24
CA ASN A 57 7.28 -15.48 5.65
C ASN A 57 5.86 -15.11 5.19
N MET A 58 5.13 -14.36 6.02
CA MET A 58 3.78 -13.89 5.66
C MET A 58 3.78 -12.96 4.44
N LEU A 59 4.82 -12.13 4.29
CA LEU A 59 5.01 -11.29 3.11
C LEU A 59 5.29 -12.15 1.87
N TYR A 60 6.23 -13.10 1.96
CA TYR A 60 6.57 -13.99 0.85
C TYR A 60 5.41 -14.87 0.38
N CYS A 61 4.52 -15.30 1.28
CA CYS A 61 3.35 -16.10 0.90
C CYS A 61 2.32 -15.32 0.06
N ALA A 62 2.38 -13.99 0.01
CA ALA A 62 1.37 -13.19 -0.65
C ALA A 62 1.92 -12.28 -1.76
N ILE A 63 3.15 -12.54 -2.22
CA ILE A 63 3.77 -11.89 -3.39
C ILE A 63 4.02 -12.90 -4.51
N SER A 64 4.13 -12.38 -5.73
CA SER A 64 4.48 -13.15 -6.92
C SER A 64 5.99 -13.44 -7.02
N GLU A 65 6.37 -14.39 -7.89
CA GLU A 65 7.78 -14.71 -8.16
C GLU A 65 8.56 -13.50 -8.74
N GLU A 66 7.89 -12.66 -9.53
CA GLU A 66 8.49 -11.47 -10.12
C GLU A 66 8.81 -10.41 -9.05
N GLU A 67 7.87 -10.18 -8.13
CA GLU A 67 8.08 -9.30 -6.98
C GLU A 67 9.18 -9.86 -6.07
N TYR A 68 9.18 -11.17 -5.81
CA TYR A 68 10.22 -11.83 -5.03
C TYR A 68 11.62 -11.57 -5.59
N LYS A 69 11.82 -11.70 -6.91
CA LYS A 69 13.10 -11.39 -7.57
C LYS A 69 13.56 -9.96 -7.26
N ARG A 70 12.64 -9.00 -7.30
CA ARG A 70 12.93 -7.60 -6.97
C ARG A 70 13.31 -7.43 -5.52
N ILE A 71 12.62 -8.05 -4.56
CA ILE A 71 12.84 -7.83 -3.12
C ILE A 71 13.82 -8.82 -2.46
N SER A 72 14.39 -9.77 -3.21
CA SER A 72 15.22 -10.87 -2.68
C SER A 72 16.45 -10.45 -1.85
N THR A 73 16.91 -9.21 -2.00
CA THR A 73 18.05 -8.65 -1.25
C THR A 73 17.67 -8.02 0.09
N CYS A 74 16.37 -7.83 0.35
CA CYS A 74 15.85 -7.26 1.57
C CYS A 74 16.06 -8.21 2.76
N LYS A 75 16.43 -7.65 3.92
CA LYS A 75 16.81 -8.45 5.11
C LYS A 75 15.77 -8.44 6.21
N THR A 76 14.96 -7.38 6.25
CA THR A 76 13.92 -7.22 7.27
C THR A 76 12.53 -7.19 6.65
N ALA A 77 11.52 -7.51 7.45
CA ALA A 77 10.13 -7.41 7.00
C ALA A 77 9.76 -5.97 6.60
N LYS A 78 10.36 -4.97 7.26
CA LYS A 78 10.21 -3.54 6.94
C LYS A 78 10.78 -3.21 5.56
N ASP A 79 12.00 -3.65 5.26
CA ASP A 79 12.62 -3.41 3.94
C ASP A 79 11.80 -4.02 2.81
N ILE A 80 11.25 -5.22 3.03
CA ILE A 80 10.37 -5.87 2.07
C ILE A 80 9.10 -5.04 1.87
N TRP A 81 8.44 -4.65 2.97
CA TRP A 81 7.21 -3.87 2.93
C TRP A 81 7.39 -2.54 2.19
N ASP A 82 8.42 -1.77 2.55
CA ASP A 82 8.71 -0.47 1.93
C ASP A 82 8.98 -0.64 0.43
N ARG A 83 9.63 -1.73 0.03
CA ARG A 83 9.88 -2.02 -1.38
C ARG A 83 8.62 -2.44 -2.14
N LEU A 84 7.73 -3.20 -1.51
CA LEU A 84 6.43 -3.56 -2.08
C LEU A 84 5.55 -2.32 -2.25
N GLU A 85 5.54 -1.40 -1.28
CA GLU A 85 4.83 -0.12 -1.42
C GLU A 85 5.33 0.67 -2.64
N ASN A 86 6.64 0.69 -2.88
CA ASN A 86 7.20 1.34 -4.06
C ASN A 86 6.78 0.65 -5.38
N ILE A 87 6.88 -0.68 -5.46
CA ILE A 87 6.50 -1.45 -6.67
C ILE A 87 5.04 -1.19 -7.05
N HIS A 88 4.12 -1.27 -6.07
CA HIS A 88 2.70 -1.06 -6.34
C HIS A 88 2.34 0.42 -6.51
N GLY A 89 3.04 1.33 -5.81
CA GLY A 89 2.86 2.76 -5.96
C GLY A 89 3.24 3.25 -7.36
N ASP A 90 4.36 2.76 -7.91
CA ASP A 90 4.80 3.12 -9.26
C ASP A 90 3.91 2.50 -10.34
N ALA A 91 3.46 1.25 -10.14
CA ALA A 91 2.50 0.61 -11.06
C ALA A 91 1.17 1.37 -11.14
N ASN A 92 0.68 1.94 -10.03
CA ASN A 92 -0.54 2.73 -10.03
C ASN A 92 -0.37 4.05 -10.78
N LYS A 93 0.78 4.73 -10.64
CA LYS A 93 1.06 5.97 -11.38
C LYS A 93 1.12 5.75 -12.90
N VAL A 94 1.75 4.66 -13.35
CA VAL A 94 1.81 4.33 -14.79
C VAL A 94 0.40 4.10 -15.36
N LYS A 95 -0.45 3.35 -14.64
CA LYS A 95 -1.84 3.12 -15.06
C LYS A 95 -2.68 4.40 -15.11
N GLU A 96 -2.47 5.31 -14.16
CA GLU A 96 -3.12 6.64 -14.19
C GLU A 96 -2.69 7.44 -15.42
N ILE A 97 -1.38 7.48 -15.74
CA ILE A 97 -0.87 8.20 -16.91
C ILE A 97 -1.45 7.62 -18.21
N GLU A 98 -1.45 6.30 -18.39
CA GLU A 98 -2.04 5.63 -19.56
C GLU A 98 -3.54 5.91 -19.73
N SER A 99 -4.26 6.04 -18.61
CA SER A 99 -5.69 6.39 -18.60
C SER A 99 -5.93 7.86 -18.97
N THR A 100 -4.98 8.76 -18.68
CA THR A 100 -5.10 10.17 -19.04
C THR A 100 -4.67 10.48 -20.48
N SER A 101 -3.62 9.83 -20.99
CA SER A 101 -3.14 10.05 -22.37
C SER A 101 -4.15 9.60 -23.42
N THR A 102 -4.93 8.55 -23.13
CA THR A 102 -5.96 8.03 -24.03
C THR A 102 -7.22 8.90 -24.10
N LEU A 103 -7.41 9.84 -23.16
CA LEU A 103 -8.52 10.79 -23.20
C LEU A 103 -8.20 12.02 -24.08
N GLU A 104 -6.94 12.46 -24.14
CA GLU A 104 -6.53 13.64 -24.92
C GLU A 104 -6.48 13.38 -26.43
N GLU A 105 -6.31 12.13 -26.87
CA GLU A 105 -6.34 11.77 -28.30
C GLU A 105 -7.78 11.71 -28.88
N SER A 106 -8.81 11.85 -28.05
CA SER A 106 -10.22 11.79 -28.48
C SER A 106 -10.91 13.14 -28.71
N GLU A 107 -10.21 14.27 -28.49
CA GLU A 107 -10.75 15.62 -28.76
C GLU A 107 -10.12 16.34 -29.96
N ASN A 108 -9.13 15.75 -30.64
CA ASN A 108 -8.48 16.36 -31.80
C ASN A 108 -8.80 15.61 -33.12
N GLY A 109 -9.98 15.88 -33.69
CA GLY A 109 -10.28 15.47 -35.06
C GLY A 109 -11.74 15.67 -35.47
N GLU A 110 -12.12 16.89 -35.86
CA GLU A 110 -12.71 17.21 -37.17
C GLU A 110 -13.22 18.66 -37.20
N ASP A 111 -12.44 19.53 -37.84
CA ASP A 111 -12.91 20.81 -38.36
C ASP A 111 -13.89 20.54 -39.52
N ARG A 112 -15.18 20.85 -39.33
CA ARG A 112 -16.07 21.26 -40.42
C ARG A 112 -16.98 22.39 -39.97
N GLU A 113 -16.82 23.52 -40.66
CA GLU A 113 -17.62 24.72 -40.54
C GLU A 113 -19.09 24.52 -40.92
N ASP A 114 -19.92 25.39 -40.37
CA ASP A 114 -21.29 25.75 -40.76
C ASP A 114 -22.41 24.72 -40.56
N LEU A 115 -23.25 24.96 -39.53
CA LEU A 115 -24.69 25.26 -39.67
C LEU A 115 -25.40 25.46 -38.30
N ALA A 116 -25.91 26.68 -38.11
CA ALA A 116 -27.03 27.09 -37.23
C ALA A 116 -26.98 26.76 -35.72
N VAL A 117 -26.44 27.70 -34.92
CA VAL A 117 -26.71 27.79 -33.48
C VAL A 117 -28.18 28.19 -33.25
N ILE A 118 -29.02 27.22 -32.91
CA ILE A 118 -30.37 27.46 -32.38
C ILE A 118 -30.24 27.99 -30.93
N PRO A 119 -30.80 29.17 -30.58
CA PRO A 119 -30.76 29.64 -29.19
C PRO A 119 -31.65 28.75 -28.30
N ARG A 120 -31.04 27.96 -27.40
CA ARG A 120 -31.77 27.20 -26.38
C ARG A 120 -32.42 28.15 -25.37
N MET A 121 -33.75 28.19 -25.44
CA MET A 121 -34.65 28.89 -24.51
C MET A 121 -34.38 28.53 -23.04
N ARG A 122 -34.23 29.57 -22.22
CA ARG A 122 -34.02 29.53 -20.77
C ARG A 122 -35.28 28.96 -20.07
N LYS A 123 -35.26 27.70 -19.61
CA LYS A 123 -36.36 27.16 -18.78
C LYS A 123 -36.29 27.70 -17.35
N ARG A 124 -37.43 28.25 -16.91
CA ARG A 124 -37.66 29.01 -15.67
C ARG A 124 -37.56 28.11 -14.43
N LYS A 125 -37.01 28.65 -13.33
CA LYS A 125 -37.03 28.05 -12.00
C LYS A 125 -38.49 27.89 -11.51
N SER A 126 -38.91 26.66 -11.22
CA SER A 126 -40.19 26.40 -10.55
C SER A 126 -40.07 26.62 -9.05
N ARG A 127 -40.99 27.44 -8.53
CA ARG A 127 -41.10 27.84 -7.12
C ARG A 127 -41.52 26.67 -6.22
N LYS A 128 -40.87 26.58 -5.05
CA LYS A 128 -41.32 25.86 -3.86
C LYS A 128 -42.78 26.20 -3.54
N LYS A 129 -43.62 25.18 -3.36
CA LYS A 129 -44.84 25.27 -2.54
C LYS A 129 -44.62 24.47 -1.26
N GLN A 130 -44.67 25.18 -0.14
CA GLN A 130 -44.82 24.63 1.20
C GLN A 130 -46.09 23.76 1.25
N ASN A 131 -46.05 22.66 1.98
CA ASN A 131 -47.26 22.17 2.62
C ASN A 131 -47.01 21.94 4.11
N ARG A 132 -47.82 22.64 4.91
CA ARG A 132 -47.86 22.59 6.37
C ARG A 132 -48.87 21.51 6.79
N LYS A 133 -48.50 20.79 7.86
CA LYS A 133 -49.37 20.11 8.86
C LYS A 133 -50.27 18.99 8.31
N SER A 134 -50.26 17.80 8.91
CA SER A 134 -50.91 17.58 10.21
C SER A 134 -50.37 16.32 10.90
N GLN A 135 -49.98 16.45 12.18
CA GLN A 135 -49.96 15.37 13.15
C GLN A 135 -51.06 15.67 14.18
N SER A 136 -52.05 14.80 14.24
CA SER A 136 -53.02 14.55 15.32
C SER A 136 -53.74 13.29 14.82
N ILE A 137 -53.64 12.14 15.47
CA ILE A 137 -54.05 11.79 16.84
C ILE A 137 -53.12 10.69 17.36
#